data_AF-A0AA87DX73-F1
#
_entry.id   AF-A0AA87DX73-F1
#
_cell.length_a   1.000
_cell.length_b   1.000
_cell.length_c   1.000
_cell.angle_alpha   90.00
_cell.angle_beta   90.00
_cell.angle_gamma   90.00
#
_symmetry.space_group_name_H-M   'P 1'
#
loop_
_entity.id
_entity.type
_entity.pdbx_description
1 polymer ?
#
loop_
_entity_poly.entity_id
_entity_poly.type
_entity_poly.pdbx_seq_one_letter_code
_entity_poly.pdbx_strand_id
1 'polypeptide(L)'
;MLDAIERSLSRLKAANLHNKLMPMTYIPEAYSVHVDLDLSGVLPSIGLNQSVANKLKNIDAKLRAPVMIAALSRTRSYLRMLESEFGGDGTRPDHADQDRVIQETLDANPPPPIQIWTEQWVYVKQGSRAKQLISDVAELLDEAILLAKTTNLPEDQAALTDIERAQLVAILETTLAVLKAPMLEPGLLKKAARVAKEIAEKTARKKVEEGLGVGLSYAAKKLWELIASLL
;
A
#
# COMPACT_ATOMS: atom_id res chain seq x y z
N MET A 1 -10.58 20.24 12.47
CA MET A 1 -10.66 19.01 11.64
C MET A 1 -9.57 18.01 11.98
N LEU A 2 -8.30 18.43 12.11
CA LEU A 2 -7.17 17.54 12.43
C LEU A 2 -7.37 16.74 13.74
N ASP A 3 -7.76 17.39 14.83
CA ASP A 3 -8.02 16.73 16.12
C ASP A 3 -9.05 15.59 16.05
N ALA A 4 -10.08 15.74 15.21
CA ALA A 4 -11.12 14.73 15.03
C ALA A 4 -10.58 13.47 14.35
N ILE A 5 -9.69 13.65 13.36
CA ILE A 5 -8.97 12.57 12.68
C ILE A 5 -7.97 11.91 13.64
N GLU A 6 -7.25 12.69 14.44
CA GLU A 6 -6.27 12.15 15.40
C GLU A 6 -6.93 11.34 16.53
N ARG A 7 -8.07 11.80 17.07
CA ARG A 7 -8.88 11.03 18.02
C ARG A 7 -9.39 9.72 17.42
N SER A 8 -9.86 9.76 16.17
CA SER A 8 -10.35 8.58 15.46
C SER A 8 -9.24 7.55 15.18
N LEU A 9 -8.05 8.02 14.77
CA LEU A 9 -6.86 7.18 14.61
C LEU A 9 -6.42 6.55 15.93
N SER A 10 -6.42 7.33 17.01
CA SER A 10 -6.04 6.85 18.34
C SER A 10 -7.01 5.75 18.83
N ARG A 11 -8.31 5.95 18.61
CA ARG A 11 -9.36 4.98 18.94
C ARG A 11 -9.21 3.67 18.14
N LEU A 12 -8.89 3.76 16.85
CA LEU A 12 -8.67 2.57 16.01
C LEU A 12 -7.39 1.82 16.36
N LYS A 13 -6.30 2.53 16.66
CA LYS A 13 -5.03 1.94 17.08
C LYS A 13 -5.16 1.24 18.44
N ALA A 14 -5.87 1.84 19.39
CA ALA A 14 -6.11 1.26 20.72
C ALA A 14 -6.97 -0.01 20.68
N ALA A 15 -7.86 -0.14 19.69
CA ALA A 15 -8.76 -1.27 19.60
C ALA A 15 -8.07 -2.59 19.15
N ASN A 16 -6.81 -2.53 18.69
CA ASN A 16 -5.99 -3.68 18.29
C ASN A 16 -6.67 -4.63 17.27
N LEU A 17 -7.49 -4.06 16.37
CA LEU A 17 -8.41 -4.80 15.51
C LEU A 17 -7.77 -5.25 14.19
N HIS A 18 -6.97 -6.31 14.28
CA HIS A 18 -6.38 -6.92 13.09
C HIS A 18 -7.47 -7.75 12.38
N ASN A 19 -7.92 -7.28 11.20
CA ASN A 19 -8.83 -7.98 10.28
C ASN A 19 -10.36 -7.91 10.54
N LYS A 20 -10.88 -6.90 11.24
CA LYS A 20 -12.35 -6.72 11.37
C LYS A 20 -12.88 -5.68 10.39
N LEU A 21 -14.06 -5.94 9.82
CA LEU A 21 -14.88 -4.95 9.13
C LEU A 21 -15.47 -4.01 10.19
N MET A 22 -15.16 -2.73 10.07
CA MET A 22 -15.55 -1.69 11.01
C MET A 22 -16.60 -0.77 10.37
N PRO A 23 -17.75 -0.57 11.03
CA PRO A 23 -18.69 0.44 10.59
C PRO A 23 -18.11 1.84 10.80
N MET A 24 -18.43 2.75 9.90
CA MET A 24 -18.05 4.17 10.00
C MET A 24 -18.61 4.82 11.29
N THR A 25 -19.72 4.31 11.83
CA THR A 25 -20.26 4.71 13.14
C THR A 25 -19.27 4.58 14.31
N TYR A 26 -18.19 3.82 14.18
CA TYR A 26 -17.15 3.71 15.22
C TYR A 26 -16.22 4.94 15.29
N ILE A 27 -16.21 5.76 14.24
CA ILE A 27 -15.41 6.99 14.09
C ILE A 27 -16.28 8.17 13.60
N PRO A 28 -17.33 8.54 14.35
CA PRO A 28 -18.29 9.57 13.91
C PRO A 28 -17.65 10.94 13.71
N GLU A 29 -16.57 11.24 14.42
CA GLU A 29 -15.82 12.48 14.29
C GLU A 29 -15.09 12.56 12.95
N ALA A 30 -14.51 11.44 12.50
CA ALA A 30 -13.87 11.37 11.19
C ALA A 30 -14.88 11.40 10.05
N TYR A 31 -16.05 10.76 10.20
CA TYR A 31 -17.12 10.83 9.21
C TYR A 31 -17.47 12.29 8.86
N SER A 32 -17.66 13.11 9.88
CA SER A 32 -18.00 14.54 9.72
C SER A 32 -16.93 15.29 8.92
N VAL A 33 -15.65 15.02 9.20
CA VAL A 33 -14.53 15.61 8.45
C VAL A 33 -14.54 15.20 6.96
N HIS A 34 -14.87 13.95 6.63
CA HIS A 34 -14.92 13.52 5.21
C HIS A 34 -16.15 14.10 4.49
N VAL A 35 -17.26 14.32 5.18
CA VAL A 35 -18.42 15.04 4.63
C VAL A 35 -18.06 16.51 4.37
N ASP A 36 -17.41 17.18 5.31
CA ASP A 36 -16.98 18.58 5.16
C ASP A 36 -15.97 18.74 4.00
N LEU A 37 -15.02 17.81 3.87
CA LEU A 37 -14.05 17.79 2.76
C LEU A 37 -14.72 17.51 1.41
N ASP A 38 -15.82 16.77 1.38
CA ASP A 38 -16.59 16.53 0.16
C ASP A 38 -17.43 17.74 -0.24
N LEU A 39 -18.09 18.38 0.73
CA LEU A 39 -18.87 19.60 0.53
C LEU A 39 -18.01 20.77 0.04
N SER A 40 -16.74 20.80 0.46
CA SER A 40 -15.75 21.76 -0.03
C SER A 40 -15.13 21.37 -1.38
N GLY A 41 -15.49 20.22 -1.96
CA GLY A 41 -14.98 19.72 -3.25
C GLY A 41 -13.55 19.19 -3.21
N VAL A 42 -12.97 19.06 -2.01
CA VAL A 42 -11.55 18.76 -1.80
C VAL A 42 -11.30 17.27 -1.60
N LEU A 43 -12.32 16.48 -1.22
CA LEU A 43 -12.17 15.05 -0.96
C LEU A 43 -11.48 14.25 -2.08
N PRO A 44 -11.76 14.48 -3.38
CA PRO A 44 -11.06 13.78 -4.46
C PRO A 44 -9.55 14.07 -4.49
N SER A 45 -9.13 15.25 -4.02
CA SER A 45 -7.72 15.68 -4.02
C SER A 45 -6.87 15.06 -2.89
N ILE A 46 -7.51 14.40 -1.91
CA ILE A 46 -6.82 13.73 -0.79
C ILE A 46 -6.04 12.50 -1.27
N GLY A 47 -6.33 11.99 -2.47
CA GLY A 47 -5.64 10.83 -3.03
C GLY A 47 -6.10 9.51 -2.41
N LEU A 48 -7.38 9.41 -2.05
CA LEU A 48 -8.04 8.18 -1.60
C LEU A 48 -8.64 7.44 -2.80
N ASN A 49 -8.70 6.11 -2.74
CA ASN A 49 -9.46 5.33 -3.73
C ASN A 49 -10.93 5.77 -3.73
N GLN A 50 -11.52 6.00 -4.91
CA GLN A 50 -12.90 6.47 -5.06
C GLN A 50 -13.93 5.58 -4.32
N SER A 51 -13.73 4.26 -4.32
CA SER A 51 -14.60 3.31 -3.60
C SER A 51 -14.52 3.50 -2.09
N VAL A 52 -13.32 3.77 -1.56
CA VAL A 52 -13.08 4.07 -0.14
C VAL A 52 -13.64 5.45 0.20
N ALA A 53 -13.39 6.47 -0.62
CA ALA A 53 -13.92 7.82 -0.47
C ALA A 53 -15.46 7.83 -0.43
N ASN A 54 -16.12 7.07 -1.31
CA ASN A 54 -17.57 6.94 -1.31
C ASN A 54 -18.09 6.25 -0.03
N LYS A 55 -17.37 5.26 0.51
CA LYS A 55 -17.71 4.61 1.78
C LYS A 55 -17.51 5.54 2.98
N LEU A 56 -16.50 6.39 2.97
CA LEU A 56 -16.23 7.34 4.07
C LEU A 56 -17.33 8.41 4.22
N LYS A 57 -18.11 8.68 3.16
CA LYS A 57 -19.27 9.58 3.16
C LYS A 57 -20.56 8.93 3.64
N ASN A 58 -20.56 7.62 3.87
CA ASN A 58 -21.73 6.88 4.32
C ASN A 58 -21.48 6.31 5.72
N ILE A 59 -22.24 6.79 6.71
CA ILE A 59 -22.06 6.41 8.11
C ILE A 59 -22.36 4.93 8.37
N ASP A 60 -23.16 4.30 7.52
CA ASP A 60 -23.51 2.87 7.59
C ASP A 60 -22.50 1.97 6.87
N ALA A 61 -21.56 2.55 6.12
CA ALA A 61 -20.56 1.78 5.39
C ALA A 61 -19.59 1.06 6.35
N LYS A 62 -19.10 -0.09 5.88
CA LYS A 62 -18.09 -0.88 6.58
C LYS A 62 -16.79 -0.91 5.78
N LEU A 63 -15.69 -0.63 6.45
CA LEU A 63 -14.33 -0.68 5.91
C LEU A 63 -13.48 -1.58 6.78
N ARG A 64 -12.54 -2.31 6.19
CA ARG A 64 -11.56 -3.08 6.99
C ARG A 64 -10.77 -2.10 7.84
N ALA A 65 -10.50 -2.45 9.09
CA ALA A 65 -9.72 -1.62 10.00
C ALA A 65 -8.40 -1.07 9.41
N PRO A 66 -7.58 -1.87 8.67
CA PRO A 66 -6.38 -1.34 8.01
C PRO A 66 -6.66 -0.26 6.96
N VAL A 67 -7.71 -0.45 6.14
CA VAL A 67 -8.13 0.51 5.11
C VAL A 67 -8.65 1.79 5.76
N MET A 68 -9.38 1.66 6.87
CA MET A 68 -9.84 2.80 7.67
C MET A 68 -8.66 3.61 8.22
N ILE A 69 -7.67 2.94 8.80
CA ILE A 69 -6.47 3.58 9.34
C ILE A 69 -5.67 4.26 8.23
N ALA A 70 -5.51 3.62 7.07
CA ALA A 70 -4.85 4.19 5.90
C ALA A 70 -5.55 5.47 5.43
N ALA A 71 -6.87 5.41 5.24
CA ALA A 71 -7.68 6.54 4.82
C ALA A 71 -7.56 7.72 5.80
N LEU A 72 -7.74 7.48 7.10
CA LEU A 72 -7.62 8.52 8.12
C LEU A 72 -6.21 9.10 8.22
N SER A 73 -5.18 8.27 8.06
CA SER A 73 -3.79 8.73 8.05
C SER A 73 -3.52 9.63 6.85
N ARG A 74 -4.10 9.32 5.68
CA ARG A 74 -4.01 10.15 4.48
C ARG A 74 -4.73 11.48 4.68
N THR A 75 -5.95 11.47 5.20
CA THR A 75 -6.69 12.70 5.55
C THR A 75 -5.93 13.55 6.56
N ARG A 76 -5.28 12.94 7.57
CA ARG A 76 -4.41 13.65 8.50
C ARG A 76 -3.23 14.31 7.81
N SER A 77 -2.50 13.58 6.95
CA SER A 77 -1.36 14.14 6.22
C SER A 77 -1.78 15.28 5.30
N TYR A 78 -2.94 15.17 4.66
CA TYR A 78 -3.51 16.22 3.83
C TYR A 78 -3.85 17.48 4.64
N LEU A 79 -4.50 17.34 5.79
CA LEU A 79 -4.80 18.47 6.67
C LEU A 79 -3.52 19.14 7.20
N ARG A 80 -2.48 18.37 7.54
CA ARG A 80 -1.18 18.92 7.92
C ARG A 80 -0.48 19.63 6.77
N MET A 81 -0.64 19.16 5.54
CA MET A 81 -0.11 19.85 4.36
C MET A 81 -0.78 21.21 4.17
N LEU A 82 -2.11 21.30 4.33
CA LEU A 82 -2.83 22.58 4.30
C LEU A 82 -2.39 23.53 5.43
N GLU A 83 -2.03 22.99 6.60
CA GLU A 83 -1.43 23.78 7.68
C GLU A 83 0.02 24.22 7.36
N SER A 84 0.76 23.42 6.58
CA SER A 84 2.15 23.66 6.18
C SER A 84 2.35 24.48 4.89
N GLU A 85 1.30 24.75 4.09
CA GLU A 85 1.37 25.58 2.87
C GLU A 85 1.75 27.05 3.14
N PHE A 86 1.97 27.45 4.39
CA PHE A 86 2.62 28.72 4.78
C PHE A 86 4.16 28.69 4.77
N GLY A 87 4.83 27.70 4.15
CA GLY A 87 6.30 27.64 4.12
C GLY A 87 6.96 26.87 2.96
N GLY A 88 7.23 27.56 1.86
CA GLY A 88 8.52 27.58 1.11
C GLY A 88 9.11 26.33 0.43
N ASP A 89 8.89 26.25 -0.90
CA ASP A 89 9.82 26.25 -2.08
C ASP A 89 11.03 25.28 -2.31
N GLY A 90 11.13 24.81 -3.57
CA GLY A 90 12.30 24.39 -4.42
C GLY A 90 13.18 23.18 -4.03
N THR A 91 13.82 22.36 -4.89
CA THR A 91 14.11 22.27 -6.34
C THR A 91 14.73 20.86 -6.67
N ARG A 92 14.64 20.36 -7.92
CA ARG A 92 15.16 19.06 -8.45
C ARG A 92 16.63 19.10 -8.92
N PRO A 93 17.29 17.93 -9.16
CA PRO A 93 17.83 17.67 -10.52
C PRO A 93 17.82 16.20 -11.06
N ASP A 94 17.94 16.11 -12.39
CA ASP A 94 18.20 14.98 -13.34
C ASP A 94 19.71 14.64 -13.46
N HIS A 95 20.28 13.60 -14.12
CA HIS A 95 19.88 12.41 -14.90
C HIS A 95 21.13 11.52 -15.16
N ALA A 96 20.89 10.23 -15.45
CA ALA A 96 21.51 9.35 -16.47
C ALA A 96 23.00 9.48 -16.87
N ASP A 97 23.85 8.51 -16.50
CA ASP A 97 25.09 8.18 -17.27
C ASP A 97 25.77 6.82 -16.94
N GLN A 98 25.12 5.88 -16.23
CA GLN A 98 25.78 4.63 -15.76
C GLN A 98 25.62 3.39 -16.66
N ASP A 99 24.71 3.41 -17.64
CA ASP A 99 24.34 2.18 -18.38
C ASP A 99 25.36 1.75 -19.45
N ARG A 100 26.25 2.64 -19.91
CA ARG A 100 27.18 2.32 -21.01
C ARG A 100 28.41 1.51 -20.60
N VAL A 101 28.84 1.58 -19.35
CA VAL A 101 30.07 0.90 -18.88
C VAL A 101 29.84 -0.60 -18.63
N ILE A 102 28.60 -1.00 -18.37
CA ILE A 102 28.24 -2.38 -18.00
C ILE A 102 28.26 -3.31 -19.23
N GLN A 103 28.02 -2.77 -20.42
CA GLN A 103 27.81 -3.57 -21.63
C GLN A 103 29.10 -4.15 -22.22
N GLU A 104 30.22 -3.44 -22.13
CA GLU A 104 31.52 -3.90 -22.65
C GLU A 104 32.16 -5.04 -21.84
N THR A 105 31.72 -5.26 -20.59
CA THR A 105 32.29 -6.29 -19.71
C THR A 105 31.62 -7.66 -19.87
N LEU A 106 30.41 -7.72 -20.46
CA LEU A 106 29.59 -8.93 -20.60
C LEU A 106 30.02 -9.83 -21.77
N ASP A 107 30.64 -9.26 -22.81
CA ASP A 107 31.05 -10.03 -24.00
C ASP A 107 32.34 -10.86 -23.78
N ALA A 108 33.11 -10.56 -22.72
CA ALA A 108 34.40 -11.21 -22.46
C ALA A 108 34.31 -12.51 -21.64
N ASN A 109 33.20 -12.76 -20.94
CA ASN A 109 32.99 -13.97 -20.13
C ASN A 109 31.50 -14.33 -20.12
N PRO A 110 31.03 -15.30 -20.94
CA PRO A 110 29.65 -15.71 -20.89
C PRO A 110 29.36 -16.33 -19.50
N PRO A 111 28.37 -15.82 -18.75
CA PRO A 111 28.05 -16.37 -17.44
C PRO A 111 27.60 -17.83 -17.57
N PRO A 112 27.90 -18.70 -16.58
CA PRO A 112 27.45 -20.09 -16.59
C PRO A 112 25.93 -20.16 -16.69
N PRO A 113 25.37 -21.22 -17.29
CA PRO A 113 23.94 -21.33 -17.53
C PRO A 113 23.15 -21.17 -16.22
N ILE A 114 22.31 -20.14 -16.18
CA ILE A 114 21.46 -19.83 -15.02
C ILE A 114 20.41 -20.95 -14.91
N GLN A 115 20.54 -21.79 -13.89
CA GLN A 115 19.48 -22.73 -13.52
C GLN A 115 18.38 -21.96 -12.79
N ILE A 116 17.31 -21.61 -13.51
CA ILE A 116 16.15 -20.91 -12.94
C ILE A 116 15.20 -21.94 -12.36
N TRP A 117 15.12 -22.02 -11.03
CA TRP A 117 14.09 -22.79 -10.34
C TRP A 117 12.81 -21.95 -10.30
N THR A 118 11.81 -22.30 -11.13
CA THR A 118 10.49 -21.65 -11.09
C THR A 118 9.52 -22.53 -10.31
N GLU A 119 8.74 -21.91 -9.42
CA GLU A 119 7.65 -22.62 -8.77
C GLU A 119 6.54 -22.87 -9.80
N GLN A 120 5.98 -24.08 -9.81
CA GLN A 120 4.98 -24.47 -10.79
C GLN A 120 3.74 -23.58 -10.66
N TRP A 121 3.20 -23.11 -11.79
CA TRP A 121 2.00 -22.28 -11.79
C TRP A 121 0.79 -23.09 -11.29
N VAL A 122 -0.02 -22.49 -10.42
CA VAL A 122 -1.16 -23.16 -9.77
C VAL A 122 -2.46 -22.58 -10.32
N TYR A 123 -3.33 -23.45 -10.82
CA TYR A 123 -4.68 -23.07 -11.25
C TYR A 123 -5.61 -22.85 -10.04
N VAL A 124 -6.32 -21.73 -10.00
CA VAL A 124 -7.23 -21.41 -8.90
C VAL A 124 -8.66 -21.81 -9.27
N LYS A 125 -9.19 -22.83 -8.58
CA LYS A 125 -10.59 -23.25 -8.73
C LYS A 125 -11.56 -22.15 -8.27
N GLN A 126 -12.62 -21.95 -9.05
CA GLN A 126 -13.73 -21.06 -8.68
C GLN A 126 -14.42 -21.55 -7.41
N GLY A 127 -14.83 -20.62 -6.53
CA GLY A 127 -15.46 -20.93 -5.24
C GLY A 127 -14.52 -21.47 -4.15
N SER A 128 -13.23 -21.64 -4.44
CA SER A 128 -12.24 -22.07 -3.45
C SER A 128 -11.96 -20.99 -2.40
N ARG A 129 -11.48 -21.41 -1.23
CA ARG A 129 -10.96 -20.50 -0.19
C ARG A 129 -9.85 -19.59 -0.74
N ALA A 130 -9.01 -20.09 -1.65
CA ALA A 130 -7.98 -19.31 -2.34
C ALA A 130 -8.60 -18.14 -3.12
N LYS A 131 -9.75 -18.33 -3.78
CA LYS A 131 -10.41 -17.25 -4.53
C LYS A 131 -10.92 -16.12 -3.63
N GLN A 132 -11.39 -16.44 -2.43
CA GLN A 132 -11.77 -15.44 -1.42
C GLN A 132 -10.53 -14.66 -0.94
N LEU A 133 -9.45 -15.38 -0.63
CA LEU A 133 -8.17 -14.77 -0.23
C LEU A 133 -7.58 -13.87 -1.32
N ILE A 134 -7.74 -14.24 -2.60
CA ILE A 134 -7.31 -13.40 -3.74
C ILE A 134 -8.03 -12.05 -3.74
N SER A 135 -9.35 -12.02 -3.51
CA SER A 135 -10.10 -10.77 -3.43
C SER A 135 -9.62 -9.89 -2.27
N ASP A 136 -9.36 -10.50 -1.12
CA ASP A 136 -8.84 -9.83 0.07
C ASP A 136 -7.44 -9.25 -0.16
N VAL A 137 -6.56 -10.03 -0.78
CA VAL A 137 -5.19 -9.60 -1.10
C VAL A 137 -5.20 -8.49 -2.15
N ALA A 138 -6.03 -8.60 -3.19
CA ALA A 138 -6.11 -7.61 -4.25
C ALA A 138 -6.49 -6.22 -3.72
N GLU A 139 -7.49 -6.14 -2.84
CA GLU A 139 -7.90 -4.88 -2.20
C GLU A 139 -6.76 -4.24 -1.40
N LEU A 140 -5.97 -5.06 -0.69
CA LEU A 140 -4.82 -4.59 0.10
C LEU A 140 -3.64 -4.14 -0.76
N LEU A 141 -3.40 -4.84 -1.88
CA LEU A 141 -2.33 -4.47 -2.82
C LEU A 141 -2.67 -3.18 -3.55
N ASP A 142 -3.92 -3.00 -4.00
CA ASP A 142 -4.38 -1.74 -4.62
C ASP A 142 -4.16 -0.54 -3.69
N GLU A 143 -4.55 -0.68 -2.42
CA GLU A 143 -4.33 0.38 -1.42
C GLU A 143 -2.83 0.62 -1.14
N ALA A 144 -2.03 -0.45 -1.04
CA ALA A 144 -0.59 -0.33 -0.82
C ALA A 144 0.12 0.34 -2.02
N ILE A 145 -0.29 0.04 -3.25
CA ILE A 145 0.21 0.70 -4.47
C ILE A 145 -0.12 2.18 -4.43
N LEU A 146 -1.36 2.54 -4.10
CA LEU A 146 -1.79 3.94 -4.00
C LEU A 146 -0.98 4.70 -2.96
N LEU A 147 -0.83 4.15 -1.74
CA LEU A 147 -0.04 4.75 -0.67
C LEU A 147 1.44 4.87 -1.04
N ALA A 148 1.99 3.86 -1.73
CA ALA A 148 3.37 3.91 -2.21
C ALA A 148 3.57 5.01 -3.24
N LYS A 149 2.64 5.19 -4.19
CA LYS A 149 2.70 6.22 -5.26
C LYS A 149 2.45 7.64 -4.78
N THR A 150 1.68 7.81 -3.71
CA THR A 150 1.18 9.13 -3.28
C THR A 150 1.90 9.68 -2.06
N THR A 151 3.11 9.19 -1.72
CA THR A 151 3.83 9.78 -0.59
C THR A 151 4.03 11.28 -0.82
N ASN A 152 3.74 12.08 0.20
CA ASN A 152 3.96 13.52 0.17
C ASN A 152 5.18 13.91 1.03
N LEU A 153 5.93 12.92 1.52
CA LEU A 153 7.13 13.17 2.31
C LEU A 153 8.31 13.44 1.36
N PRO A 154 9.18 14.42 1.68
CA PRO A 154 10.43 14.59 0.97
C PRO A 154 11.33 13.36 1.17
N GLU A 155 12.23 13.10 0.23
CA GLU A 155 12.99 11.83 0.13
C GLU A 155 13.84 11.55 1.38
N ASP A 156 14.37 12.60 2.01
CA ASP A 156 15.14 12.56 3.26
C ASP A 156 14.32 12.13 4.48
N GLN A 157 13.00 12.34 4.43
CA GLN A 157 12.04 12.00 5.50
C GLN A 157 11.23 10.73 5.21
N ALA A 158 11.27 10.23 3.97
CA ALA A 158 10.55 9.02 3.58
C ALA A 158 11.20 7.74 4.13
N ALA A 159 10.40 6.68 4.28
CA ALA A 159 10.95 5.39 4.67
C ALA A 159 11.78 4.79 3.53
N LEU A 160 11.31 4.99 2.30
CA LEU A 160 11.82 4.43 1.07
C LEU A 160 12.41 5.53 0.17
N THR A 161 13.53 5.20 -0.49
CA THR A 161 14.03 5.98 -1.62
C THR A 161 13.11 5.84 -2.82
N ASP A 162 13.26 6.71 -3.81
CA ASP A 162 12.44 6.64 -5.03
C ASP A 162 12.63 5.32 -5.79
N ILE A 163 13.85 4.78 -5.80
CA ILE A 163 14.16 3.48 -6.42
C ILE A 163 13.45 2.34 -5.67
N GLU A 164 13.54 2.31 -4.34
CA GLU A 164 12.88 1.28 -3.53
C GLU A 164 11.36 1.34 -3.68
N ARG A 165 10.81 2.55 -3.77
CA ARG A 165 9.39 2.80 -4.00
C ARG A 165 8.94 2.34 -5.37
N ALA A 166 9.69 2.66 -6.42
CA ALA A 166 9.40 2.18 -7.78
C ALA A 166 9.44 0.65 -7.87
N GLN A 167 10.44 0.02 -7.23
CA GLN A 167 10.55 -1.44 -7.14
C GLN A 167 9.37 -2.06 -6.38
N LEU A 168 8.98 -1.47 -5.24
CA LEU A 168 7.81 -1.90 -4.50
C LEU A 168 6.56 -1.84 -5.38
N VAL A 169 6.28 -0.68 -5.97
CA VAL A 169 5.12 -0.47 -6.84
C VAL A 169 5.09 -1.49 -7.96
N ALA A 170 6.20 -1.69 -8.68
CA ALA A 170 6.29 -2.66 -9.76
C ALA A 170 5.99 -4.09 -9.29
N ILE A 171 6.53 -4.50 -8.14
CA ILE A 171 6.27 -5.83 -7.57
C ILE A 171 4.79 -5.99 -7.19
N LEU A 172 4.19 -4.99 -6.54
CA LEU A 172 2.79 -5.06 -6.11
C LEU A 172 1.84 -5.05 -7.32
N GLU A 173 2.09 -4.21 -8.33
CA GLU A 173 1.29 -4.15 -9.56
C GLU A 173 1.37 -5.45 -10.34
N THR A 174 2.58 -6.01 -10.47
CA THR A 174 2.77 -7.32 -11.13
C THR A 174 2.03 -8.41 -10.36
N THR A 175 2.13 -8.41 -9.03
CA THR A 175 1.42 -9.36 -8.16
C THR A 175 -0.09 -9.23 -8.32
N LEU A 176 -0.62 -8.00 -8.33
CA LEU A 176 -2.03 -7.74 -8.54
C LEU A 176 -2.52 -8.22 -9.92
N ALA A 177 -1.71 -8.01 -10.96
CA ALA A 177 -2.02 -8.51 -12.30
C ALA A 177 -2.10 -10.05 -12.31
N VAL A 178 -1.15 -10.73 -11.66
CA VAL A 178 -1.16 -12.19 -11.52
C VAL A 178 -2.36 -12.68 -10.70
N LEU A 179 -2.76 -11.99 -9.64
CA LEU A 179 -3.94 -12.34 -8.85
C LEU A 179 -5.27 -12.23 -9.63
N LYS A 180 -5.31 -11.39 -10.67
CA LYS A 180 -6.45 -11.29 -11.58
C LYS A 180 -6.47 -12.42 -12.62
N ALA A 181 -5.36 -13.14 -12.81
CA ALA A 181 -5.25 -14.25 -13.74
C ALA A 181 -5.87 -15.56 -13.18
N PRO A 182 -6.23 -16.52 -14.06
CA PRO A 182 -6.73 -17.84 -13.62
C PRO A 182 -5.64 -18.75 -13.03
N MET A 183 -4.37 -18.45 -13.31
CA MET A 183 -3.21 -19.18 -12.82
C MET A 183 -2.32 -18.24 -12.01
N LEU A 184 -1.83 -18.73 -10.87
CA LEU A 184 -0.96 -17.99 -9.97
C LEU A 184 0.46 -18.55 -10.01
N GLU A 185 1.44 -17.67 -9.87
CA GLU A 185 2.84 -18.02 -9.69
C GLU A 185 3.22 -17.88 -8.20
N PRO A 186 3.37 -18.98 -7.44
CA PRO A 186 3.61 -18.89 -5.99
C PRO A 186 4.95 -18.23 -5.65
N GLY A 187 5.96 -18.33 -6.53
CA GLY A 187 7.24 -17.66 -6.38
C GLY A 187 7.13 -16.12 -6.35
N LEU A 188 6.32 -15.55 -7.25
CA LEU A 188 6.02 -14.11 -7.24
C LEU A 188 5.28 -13.71 -5.95
N LEU A 189 4.29 -14.50 -5.52
CA LEU A 189 3.55 -14.23 -4.28
C LEU A 189 4.48 -14.22 -3.06
N LYS A 190 5.43 -15.16 -2.98
CA LYS A 190 6.44 -15.23 -1.91
C LYS A 190 7.35 -14.01 -1.94
N LYS A 191 7.82 -13.61 -3.12
CA LYS A 191 8.65 -12.41 -3.30
C LYS A 191 7.89 -11.16 -2.83
N ALA A 192 6.64 -10.99 -3.26
CA ALA A 192 5.79 -9.89 -2.86
C ALA A 192 5.56 -9.87 -1.34
N ALA A 193 5.27 -11.02 -0.74
CA ALA A 193 5.06 -11.14 0.71
C ALA A 193 6.32 -10.76 1.50
N ARG A 194 7.50 -11.16 1.02
CA ARG A 194 8.78 -10.84 1.65
C ARG A 194 9.10 -9.35 1.56
N VAL A 195 9.02 -8.77 0.37
CA VAL A 195 9.28 -7.34 0.15
C VAL A 195 8.29 -6.47 0.94
N ALA A 196 7.01 -6.83 0.95
CA ALA A 196 6.01 -6.12 1.75
C ALA A 196 6.34 -6.17 3.25
N LYS A 197 6.78 -7.32 3.77
CA LYS A 197 7.20 -7.44 5.17
C LYS A 197 8.45 -6.61 5.49
N GLU A 198 9.47 -6.68 4.65
CA GLU A 198 10.74 -5.94 4.85
C GLU A 198 10.49 -4.42 4.88
N ILE A 199 9.66 -3.91 3.98
CA ILE A 199 9.30 -2.49 3.93
C ILE A 199 8.37 -2.08 5.08
N ALA A 200 7.45 -2.96 5.48
CA ALA A 200 6.63 -2.74 6.68
C ALA A 200 7.49 -2.59 7.94
N GLU A 201 8.55 -3.40 8.08
CA GLU A 201 9.50 -3.26 9.17
C GLU A 201 10.33 -1.97 9.06
N LYS A 202 10.72 -1.57 7.84
CA LYS A 202 11.48 -0.33 7.59
C LYS A 202 10.68 0.93 7.97
N THR A 203 9.42 1.01 7.52
CA THR A 203 8.48 2.09 7.87
C THR A 203 8.20 2.13 9.37
N ALA A 204 8.01 0.98 10.02
CA ALA A 204 7.83 0.90 11.47
C ALA A 204 9.07 1.38 12.25
N ARG A 205 10.29 1.00 11.83
CA ARG A 205 11.55 1.43 12.46
C ARG A 205 11.75 2.94 12.37
N LYS A 206 11.49 3.52 11.20
CA LYS A 206 11.62 4.97 10.95
C LYS A 206 10.45 5.78 11.52
N LYS A 207 9.34 5.14 11.91
CA LYS A 207 8.09 5.78 12.36
C LYS A 207 7.52 6.79 11.35
N VAL A 208 7.75 6.52 10.06
CA VAL A 208 7.23 7.31 8.93
C VAL A 208 6.47 6.37 7.98
N GLU A 209 5.53 6.93 7.22
CA GLU A 209 4.67 6.16 6.31
C GLU A 209 3.94 4.98 7.01
N GLU A 210 3.50 5.18 8.26
CA GLU A 210 2.86 4.13 9.08
C GLU A 210 1.68 3.45 8.37
N GLY A 211 0.90 4.19 7.58
CA GLY A 211 -0.22 3.65 6.80
C GLY A 211 0.26 2.63 5.76
N LEU A 212 1.34 2.95 5.03
CA LEU A 212 1.98 2.03 4.09
C LEU A 212 2.55 0.82 4.84
N GLY A 213 3.21 1.05 5.98
CA GLY A 213 3.80 -0.02 6.79
C GLY A 213 2.77 -1.02 7.32
N VAL A 214 1.69 -0.53 7.90
CA VAL A 214 0.58 -1.38 8.40
C VAL A 214 -0.10 -2.10 7.24
N GLY A 215 -0.36 -1.41 6.13
CA GLY A 215 -0.96 -1.99 4.93
C GLY A 215 -0.11 -3.14 4.37
N LEU A 216 1.20 -2.93 4.22
CA LEU A 216 2.13 -3.93 3.71
C LEU A 216 2.35 -5.10 4.68
N SER A 217 2.40 -4.85 5.99
CA SER A 217 2.47 -5.93 7.00
C SER A 217 1.27 -6.87 6.87
N TYR A 218 0.09 -6.27 6.68
CA TYR A 218 -1.14 -7.01 6.55
C TYR A 218 -1.26 -7.74 5.21
N ALA A 219 -0.86 -7.09 4.12
CA ALA A 219 -0.76 -7.70 2.79
C ALA A 219 0.21 -8.88 2.79
N ALA A 220 1.38 -8.75 3.43
CA ALA A 220 2.37 -9.82 3.56
C ALA A 220 1.77 -11.05 4.26
N LYS A 221 1.06 -10.86 5.39
CA LYS A 221 0.38 -11.95 6.09
C LYS A 221 -0.65 -12.64 5.20
N LYS A 222 -1.47 -11.88 4.48
CA LYS A 222 -2.50 -12.43 3.60
C LYS A 222 -1.94 -13.14 2.37
N LEU A 223 -0.83 -12.66 1.82
CA LEU A 223 -0.09 -13.35 0.77
C LEU A 223 0.43 -14.70 1.27
N TRP A 224 0.98 -14.78 2.49
CA TRP A 224 1.38 -16.06 3.08
C TRP A 224 0.21 -17.02 3.33
N GLU A 225 -0.93 -16.52 3.80
CA GLU A 225 -2.17 -17.32 3.93
C GLU A 225 -2.65 -17.84 2.56
N LEU A 226 -2.57 -17.01 1.52
CA LEU A 226 -2.91 -17.41 0.15
C LEU A 226 -1.95 -18.50 -0.36
N ILE A 227 -0.64 -18.31 -0.22
CA ILE A 227 0.38 -19.30 -0.61
C ILE A 227 0.11 -20.65 0.07
N ALA A 228 -0.16 -20.64 1.39
CA ALA A 228 -0.47 -21.86 2.14
C ALA A 228 -1.76 -22.54 1.68
N SER A 229 -2.71 -21.82 1.06
CA SER A 229 -3.94 -22.39 0.50
C SER A 229 -3.79 -22.93 -0.93
N LEU A 230 -2.65 -22.68 -1.57
CA LEU A 230 -2.32 -23.15 -2.92
C LEU A 230 -1.45 -24.42 -2.91
N LEU A 231 -0.90 -24.78 -1.74
CA LEU A 231 -0.19 -26.03 -1.45
C LEU A 231 -1.17 -27.10 -0.96
#